data_AF-A0A9X8QYI1-F1
#
_entry.id   AF-A0A9X8QYI1-F1
#
_cell.length_a   1.000
_cell.length_b   1.000
_cell.length_c   1.000
_cell.angle_alpha   90.00
_cell.angle_beta   90.00
_cell.angle_gamma   90.00
#
_symmetry.space_group_name_H-M   'P 1'
#
loop_
_entity.id
_entity.type
_entity.pdbx_description
1 polymer ?
#
loop_
_entity_poly.entity_id
_entity_poly.type
_entity_poly.pdbx_seq_one_letter_code
_entity_poly.pdbx_strand_id
1 'polypeptide(L)'
;MHTNAPDPLAVLQVATDYNISEEQAATAIERAARTTVHAWHGYADTCGLAPDDGNAMEAWFRSLGPAAPQAVLDDAVIAVVGADNILAEIYRKQAGRTRVMRTNRPHLRIH
;
A
#
# COMPACT_ATOMS: atom_id res chain seq x y z
N MET A 1 10.41 -8.97 16.32
CA MET A 1 9.08 -8.35 16.09
C MET A 1 8.34 -9.25 15.12
N HIS A 2 7.31 -9.97 15.57
CA HIS A 2 6.38 -10.62 14.67
C HIS A 2 5.41 -9.54 14.18
N THR A 3 5.45 -9.19 12.90
CA THR A 3 4.39 -8.40 12.29
C THR A 3 3.15 -9.28 12.32
N ASN A 4 2.21 -9.00 13.23
CA ASN A 4 0.94 -9.71 13.25
C ASN A 4 0.28 -9.46 11.89
N ALA A 5 -0.06 -10.54 11.17
CA ALA A 5 -0.80 -10.41 9.93
C ALA A 5 -2.11 -9.64 10.21
N PRO A 6 -2.55 -8.76 9.29
CA PRO A 6 -3.82 -8.08 9.45
C PRO A 6 -4.95 -9.11 9.60
N ASP A 7 -5.95 -8.76 10.41
CA ASP A 7 -7.10 -9.63 10.69
C ASP A 7 -7.76 -10.07 9.36
N PRO A 8 -7.82 -11.39 9.06
CA PRO A 8 -8.39 -11.89 7.82
C PRO A 8 -9.82 -11.40 7.53
N LEU A 9 -10.63 -11.18 8.58
CA LEU A 9 -11.98 -10.66 8.39
C LEU A 9 -11.97 -9.18 7.97
N ALA A 10 -11.07 -8.39 8.57
CA ALA A 10 -10.88 -7.00 8.18
C ALA A 10 -10.36 -6.91 6.72
N VAL A 11 -9.44 -7.80 6.34
CA VAL A 11 -8.93 -7.87 4.95
C VAL A 11 -10.07 -8.15 3.96
N LEU A 12 -10.90 -9.15 4.23
CA LEU A 12 -12.04 -9.50 3.35
C LEU A 12 -13.07 -8.37 3.26
N GLN A 13 -13.34 -7.69 4.37
CA GLN A 13 -14.27 -6.57 4.40
C GLN A 13 -13.74 -5.42 3.53
N VAL A 14 -12.48 -5.01 3.74
CA VAL A 14 -11.86 -3.93 2.95
C VAL A 14 -11.74 -4.31 1.47
N ALA A 15 -11.38 -5.55 1.15
CA ALA A 15 -11.34 -6.03 -0.23
C ALA A 15 -12.71 -5.89 -0.92
N THR A 16 -13.79 -6.21 -0.20
CA THR A 16 -15.17 -6.13 -0.70
C THR A 16 -15.62 -4.67 -0.83
N ASP A 17 -15.45 -3.87 0.20
CA ASP A 17 -15.95 -2.49 0.27
C ASP A 17 -15.30 -1.59 -0.79
N TYR A 18 -14.02 -1.83 -1.09
CA TYR A 18 -13.26 -1.04 -2.06
C TYR A 18 -13.12 -1.72 -3.43
N ASN A 19 -13.64 -2.94 -3.60
CA ASN A 19 -13.52 -3.74 -4.81
C ASN A 19 -12.05 -3.89 -5.27
N ILE A 20 -11.18 -4.29 -4.35
CA ILE A 20 -9.73 -4.51 -4.55
C ILE A 20 -9.35 -5.96 -4.17
N SER A 21 -8.13 -6.39 -4.50
CA SER A 21 -7.67 -7.73 -4.09
C SER A 21 -7.42 -7.80 -2.57
N GLU A 22 -7.49 -9.01 -2.00
CA GLU A 22 -7.14 -9.24 -0.59
C GLU A 22 -5.70 -8.82 -0.26
N GLU A 23 -4.76 -8.99 -1.20
CA GLU A 23 -3.37 -8.56 -1.04
C GLU A 23 -3.26 -7.02 -0.97
N GLN A 24 -4.01 -6.32 -1.83
CA GLN A 24 -4.09 -4.85 -1.80
C GLN A 24 -4.76 -4.36 -0.51
N ALA A 25 -5.82 -5.03 -0.07
CA ALA A 25 -6.51 -4.71 1.18
C ALA A 25 -5.61 -4.92 2.40
N ALA A 26 -4.91 -6.05 2.50
CA ALA A 26 -3.96 -6.32 3.57
C ALA A 26 -2.85 -5.26 3.62
N THR A 27 -2.30 -4.90 2.46
CA THR A 27 -1.27 -3.85 2.33
C THR A 27 -1.83 -2.48 2.73
N ALA A 28 -3.06 -2.16 2.35
CA ALA A 28 -3.71 -0.90 2.71
C ALA A 28 -3.95 -0.80 4.23
N ILE A 29 -4.41 -1.89 4.87
CA ILE A 29 -4.60 -1.95 6.32
C ILE A 29 -3.26 -1.74 7.05
N GLU A 30 -2.19 -2.42 6.62
CA GLU A 30 -0.86 -2.24 7.22
C GLU A 30 -0.36 -0.80 7.04
N ARG A 31 -0.55 -0.23 5.85
CA ARG A 31 -0.16 1.15 5.55
C ARG A 31 -0.93 2.16 6.40
N ALA A 32 -2.25 1.97 6.54
CA ALA A 32 -3.09 2.80 7.39
C ALA A 32 -2.61 2.77 8.85
N ALA A 33 -2.35 1.58 9.39
CA ALA A 33 -1.83 1.42 10.74
C ALA A 33 -0.48 2.14 10.92
N ARG A 34 0.45 1.98 9.98
CA ARG A 34 1.75 2.66 10.01
C ARG A 34 1.63 4.18 9.95
N THR A 35 0.74 4.70 9.11
CA THR A 35 0.47 6.14 9.02
C THR A 35 -0.06 6.68 10.35
N THR A 36 -1.01 5.98 10.98
CA THR A 36 -1.56 6.36 12.29
C THR A 36 -0.48 6.39 13.37
N VAL A 37 0.34 5.34 13.46
CA VAL A 37 1.45 5.27 14.43
C VAL A 37 2.45 6.40 14.19
N HIS A 38 2.81 6.68 12.94
CA HIS A 38 3.74 7.76 12.61
C HIS A 38 3.16 9.14 12.99
N ALA A 39 1.88 9.37 12.71
CA ALA A 39 1.20 10.61 13.08
C ALA A 39 1.11 10.78 14.62
N TRP A 40 0.85 9.69 15.34
CA TRP A 40 0.87 9.67 16.79
C TRP A 40 2.25 10.03 17.35
N HIS A 41 3.34 9.45 16.82
CA HIS A 41 4.69 9.79 17.29
C HIS A 41 4.98 11.29 17.17
N GLY A 42 4.64 11.90 16.03
CA GLY A 42 4.82 13.35 15.85
C GLY A 42 3.98 14.20 16.82
N TYR A 43 2.75 13.77 17.10
CA TYR A 43 1.89 14.43 18.09
C TYR A 43 2.43 14.26 19.52
N ALA A 44 2.84 13.05 19.88
CA ALA A 44 3.38 12.72 21.20
C ALA A 44 4.64 13.52 21.49
N ASP A 45 5.57 13.60 20.52
CA ASP A 45 6.78 14.42 20.62
C ASP A 45 6.44 15.90 20.86
N THR A 46 5.44 16.42 20.15
CA THR A 46 5.01 17.83 20.27
C THR A 46 4.38 18.11 21.64
N CYS A 47 3.67 17.14 22.21
CA CYS A 47 2.94 17.29 23.47
C CYS A 47 3.72 16.78 24.69
N GLY A 48 4.93 16.26 24.51
CA GLY A 48 5.72 15.65 25.58
C GLY A 48 5.10 14.36 26.16
N LEU A 49 4.34 13.63 25.34
CA LEU A 49 3.73 12.35 25.70
C LEU A 49 4.66 11.19 25.34
N ALA A 50 4.44 10.02 25.93
CA ALA A 50 5.20 8.81 25.60
C ALA A 50 4.72 8.23 24.25
N PRO A 51 5.59 8.12 23.22
CA PRO A 51 5.19 7.59 21.91
C PRO A 51 4.73 6.13 21.96
N ASP A 52 5.22 5.35 22.92
CA ASP A 52 4.87 3.93 23.06
C ASP A 52 3.59 3.71 23.90
N ASP A 53 2.94 4.77 24.37
CA ASP A 53 1.68 4.67 25.13
C ASP A 53 0.50 4.40 24.18
N GLY A 54 0.20 3.12 23.97
CA GLY A 54 -0.89 2.67 23.12
C GLY A 54 -2.28 3.14 23.58
N ASN A 55 -2.51 3.36 24.88
CA ASN A 55 -3.79 3.86 25.38
C ASN A 55 -3.96 5.35 25.05
N ALA A 56 -2.88 6.12 25.19
CA ALA A 56 -2.87 7.53 24.82
C ALA A 56 -3.03 7.71 23.30
N MET A 57 -2.37 6.86 22.50
CA MET A 57 -2.56 6.81 21.06
C MET A 57 -4.02 6.53 20.68
N GLU A 58 -4.63 5.51 21.30
CA GLU A 58 -6.02 5.16 21.00
C GLU A 58 -6.99 6.28 21.40
N ALA A 59 -6.80 6.90 22.57
CA ALA A 59 -7.60 8.03 23.02
C ALA A 59 -7.46 9.24 22.07
N TRP A 60 -6.24 9.55 21.65
CA TRP A 60 -5.97 10.58 20.65
C TRP A 60 -6.66 10.28 19.33
N PHE A 61 -6.52 9.06 18.81
CA PHE A 61 -7.13 8.69 17.53
C PHE A 61 -8.66 8.76 17.58
N ARG A 62 -9.29 8.32 18.67
CA ARG A 62 -10.74 8.46 18.89
C ARG A 62 -11.18 9.92 18.98
N SER A 63 -10.32 10.81 19.49
CA SER A 63 -10.63 12.25 19.60
C SER A 63 -10.72 12.97 18.26
N LEU A 64 -10.14 12.40 17.19
CA LEU A 64 -10.22 12.94 15.82
C LEU A 64 -11.61 12.77 15.20
N GLY A 65 -12.51 12.04 15.86
CA GLY A 65 -13.88 11.81 15.41
C GLY A 65 -14.04 10.52 14.59
N PRO A 66 -15.30 10.12 14.33
CA PRO A 66 -15.60 8.81 13.75
C PRO A 66 -15.18 8.66 12.28
N ALA A 67 -14.92 9.76 11.58
CA ALA A 67 -14.50 9.74 10.18
C ALA A 67 -12.99 9.54 9.98
N ALA A 68 -12.17 9.78 11.01
CA ALA A 68 -10.72 9.69 10.90
C ALA A 68 -10.21 8.28 10.55
N PRO A 69 -10.72 7.18 11.17
CA PRO A 69 -10.32 5.83 10.79
C PRO A 69 -10.58 5.53 9.32
N GLN A 70 -11.75 5.94 8.83
CA GLN A 70 -12.16 5.73 7.45
C GLN A 70 -11.29 6.52 6.47
N ALA A 71 -11.03 7.80 6.75
CA ALA A 71 -10.21 8.65 5.88
C ALA A 71 -8.77 8.13 5.75
N VAL A 72 -8.16 7.67 6.84
CA VAL A 72 -6.81 7.09 6.80
C VAL A 72 -6.78 5.80 5.97
N LEU A 73 -7.83 4.99 6.06
CA LEU A 73 -7.97 3.79 5.25
C LEU A 73 -8.18 4.14 3.76
N ASP A 74 -9.04 5.09 3.44
CA ASP A 74 -9.29 5.57 2.07
C ASP A 74 -7.98 6.03 1.41
N ASP A 75 -7.20 6.85 2.11
CA ASP A 75 -5.90 7.34 1.63
C ASP A 75 -4.91 6.20 1.41
N ALA A 76 -4.90 5.20 2.30
CA ALA A 76 -4.04 4.03 2.17
C ALA A 76 -4.42 3.19 0.95
N VAL A 77 -5.72 2.96 0.71
CA VAL A 77 -6.22 2.22 -0.46
C VAL A 77 -5.86 2.96 -1.75
N ILE A 78 -6.09 4.28 -1.82
CA ILE A 78 -5.72 5.10 -2.98
C ILE A 78 -4.22 4.96 -3.29
N ALA A 79 -3.38 5.02 -2.26
CA ALA A 79 -1.95 4.92 -2.43
C ALA A 79 -1.49 3.54 -2.88
N VAL A 80 -2.11 2.46 -2.40
CA VAL A 80 -1.79 1.07 -2.80
C VAL A 80 -2.23 0.81 -4.25
N VAL A 81 -3.48 1.12 -4.59
CA VAL A 81 -4.00 0.97 -5.96
C VAL A 81 -3.19 1.83 -6.95
N GLY A 82 -2.83 3.05 -6.55
CA GLY A 82 -1.96 3.92 -7.33
C GLY A 82 -0.58 3.30 -7.60
N ALA A 83 0.05 2.70 -6.59
CA ALA A 83 1.35 2.06 -6.73
C ALA A 83 1.31 0.87 -7.71
N ASP A 84 0.29 0.01 -7.60
CA ASP A 84 0.13 -1.15 -8.50
C ASP A 84 -0.10 -0.73 -9.95
N ASN A 85 -0.90 0.32 -10.17
CA ASN A 85 -1.11 0.87 -11.51
C ASN A 85 0.18 1.40 -12.13
N ILE A 86 1.01 2.10 -11.35
CA ILE A 86 2.31 2.60 -11.79
C ILE A 86 3.25 1.44 -12.11
N LEU A 87 3.31 0.41 -11.25
CA LEU A 87 4.12 -0.79 -11.49
C LEU A 87 3.69 -1.48 -12.78
N ALA A 88 2.39 -1.70 -12.99
CA ALA A 88 1.85 -2.30 -14.20
C ALA A 88 2.16 -1.47 -15.45
N GLU A 89 2.19 -0.14 -15.36
CA GLU A 89 2.61 0.74 -16.45
C GLU A 89 4.10 0.60 -16.77
N ILE A 90 4.97 0.57 -15.75
CA ILE A 90 6.41 0.36 -15.89
C ILE A 90 6.70 -0.97 -16.59
N TYR A 91 6.04 -2.05 -16.16
CA TYR A 91 6.20 -3.38 -16.78
C TYR A 91 5.74 -3.40 -18.24
N ARG A 92 4.61 -2.76 -18.57
CA ARG A 92 4.15 -2.64 -19.97
C ARG A 92 5.15 -1.87 -20.85
N LYS A 93 5.69 -0.76 -20.34
CA LYS A 93 6.72 0.04 -21.03
C LYS A 93 8.02 -0.73 -21.26
N GLN A 94 8.41 -1.60 -20.32
CA GLN A 94 9.58 -2.46 -20.47
C GLN A 94 9.35 -3.63 -21.44
N ALA A 95 8.17 -4.28 -21.39
CA ALA A 95 7.81 -5.36 -22.30
C ALA A 95 7.77 -4.89 -23.77
N GLY A 96 7.24 -3.69 -24.04
CA GLY A 96 7.26 -3.07 -25.37
C GLY A 96 8.66 -2.67 -25.88
N ARG A 97 9.66 -2.60 -25.01
CA ARG A 97 11.08 -2.38 -25.36
C ARG A 97 11.83 -3.68 -25.63
N THR A 98 11.18 -4.84 -25.56
CA THR A 98 11.77 -6.14 -25.90
C THR A 98 11.96 -6.25 -27.42
N ARG A 99 13.03 -5.60 -27.87
CA ARG A 99 13.94 -5.97 -28.96
C ARG A 99 13.28 -6.72 -30.13
N VAL A 100 12.97 -6.00 -31.20
CA VAL A 100 12.92 -6.57 -32.56
C VAL A 100 14.28 -7.23 -32.81
N MET A 101 14.37 -8.53 -32.57
CA MET A 101 15.55 -9.31 -32.91
C MET A 101 15.54 -9.44 -34.42
N ARG A 102 16.14 -8.46 -35.11
CA ARG A 102 16.34 -8.48 -36.56
C ARG A 102 17.29 -9.63 -36.85
N THR A 103 16.74 -10.83 -37.07
CA THR A 103 17.49 -11.97 -37.57
C THR A 103 17.87 -11.67 -39.02
N ASN A 104 19.00 -10.98 -39.22
CA ASN A 104 19.68 -10.95 -40.51
C ASN A 104 20.14 -12.39 -40.79
N ARG A 105 19.31 -13.16 -41.50
CA ARG A 105 19.76 -14.43 -42.11
C ARG A 105 20.65 -14.07 -43.31
N PRO A 106 21.94 -14.45 -43.32
CA PRO A 106 22.73 -14.38 -44.55
C PRO A 106 22.21 -15.46 -45.52
N HIS A 107 21.81 -15.04 -46.72
CA HIS A 107 21.56 -15.97 -47.83
C HIS A 107 22.90 -16.54 -48.31
N LEU A 108 23.25 -17.74 -47.84
CA LEU A 108 24.29 -18.55 -48.45
C LEU A 108 23.79 -19.06 -49.81
N ARG A 109 24.23 -18.41 -50.89
CA ARG A 109 24.18 -19.01 -52.23
C ARG A 109 25.35 -19.98 -52.33
N ILE A 110 25.03 -21.27 -52.38
CA ILE A 110 25.98 -22.31 -52.79
C ILE A 110 26.03 -22.26 -54.32
N HIS A 111 27.21 -22.03 -54.87
CA HIS A 111 27.53 -22.13 -56.30
C HIS A 111 28.12 -23.50 -56.60
#